data_AF-A0A0L0T9P6-F1
#
_entry.id   AF-A0A0L0T9P6-F1
#
_cell.length_a   1.000
_cell.length_b   1.000
_cell.length_c   1.000
_cell.angle_alpha   90.00
_cell.angle_beta   90.00
_cell.angle_gamma   90.00
#
_symmetry.space_group_name_H-M   'P 1'
#
loop_
_entity.id
_entity.type
_entity.pdbx_description
1 polymer ?
#
loop_
_entity_poly.entity_id
_entity_poly.type
_entity_poly.pdbx_seq_one_letter_code
_entity_poly.pdbx_strand_id
1 'polypeptide(L)'
;MTDDDWDLVHRVHVRGSYKVTKAAWPHMQKQKYGRIIMTASAAGIYGNFGQANYSAAKLALHGFGMSLAREGAKNNIHTNVIAPIAASRMTATVMPPEVLEALKPEFVAPLVGYLTHESTTENGGLFEVGAGFVAKLRRERSHGAVFKADASFTPTSVGAKFPEIIDFSQPQYPSSIMETDWMALLERAKALPSNPNPEPQLRFDGKVVLTNYSAAKAGIVGLSSTLALEGKKNNILVNTIAPNAGTRMTATVLPPEMVEALKPEYVAPLVAFLAHESNSCSGGIFECGSGWAAAVRWQRSGGFGFPHNKPLTPEAIAAQWSAITNFDDGRATYPTSAAESFQTLYANIQNTEAADAKAAAAAKKGGKKQAVPIDVEKAIKATFPSSQFAYTERDVILYALGVGATRKDLPWVYENSEQFHALPSFGIITDNRRRID
;
A
#
# COMPACT_ATOMS: atom_id res chain seq x y z
N MET A 1 7.30 0.12 -20.29
CA MET A 1 7.27 1.35 -19.48
C MET A 1 8.46 2.18 -19.92
N THR A 2 8.20 3.38 -20.42
CA THR A 2 9.24 4.38 -20.75
C THR A 2 9.57 5.21 -19.51
N ASP A 3 10.65 6.00 -19.56
CA ASP A 3 11.01 6.92 -18.48
C ASP A 3 9.92 8.00 -18.28
N ASP A 4 9.30 8.48 -19.36
CA ASP A 4 8.19 9.45 -19.30
C ASP A 4 6.95 8.86 -18.59
N ASP A 5 6.63 7.59 -18.82
CA ASP A 5 5.55 6.90 -18.09
C ASP A 5 5.84 6.85 -16.58
N TRP A 6 7.11 6.65 -16.20
CA TRP A 6 7.52 6.61 -14.79
C TRP A 6 7.45 8.00 -14.16
N ASP A 7 8.03 8.99 -14.83
CA ASP A 7 8.15 10.37 -14.36
C ASP A 7 6.80 11.05 -14.24
N LEU A 8 5.89 10.83 -15.20
CA LEU A 8 4.55 11.38 -15.16
C LEU A 8 3.79 10.90 -13.92
N VAL A 9 3.79 9.60 -13.66
CA VAL A 9 3.11 8.98 -12.50
C VAL A 9 3.67 9.50 -11.18
N HIS A 10 5.00 9.59 -11.04
CA HIS A 10 5.64 10.10 -9.82
C HIS A 10 5.41 11.61 -9.62
N ARG A 11 5.43 12.38 -10.71
CA ARG A 11 5.20 13.82 -10.67
C ARG A 11 3.79 14.15 -10.21
N VAL A 12 2.79 13.41 -10.69
CA VAL A 12 1.38 13.60 -10.30
C VAL A 12 1.14 13.08 -8.88
N HIS A 13 1.45 11.82 -8.59
CA HIS A 13 1.06 11.21 -7.32
C HIS A 13 1.97 11.62 -6.17
N VAL A 14 3.28 11.41 -6.29
CA VAL A 14 4.21 11.62 -5.16
C VAL A 14 4.53 13.09 -5.00
N ARG A 15 5.02 13.73 -6.08
CA ARG A 15 5.43 15.14 -6.02
C ARG A 15 4.22 16.06 -5.85
N GLY A 16 3.08 15.76 -6.46
CA GLY A 16 1.83 16.49 -6.27
C GLY A 16 1.39 16.51 -4.81
N SER A 17 1.26 15.34 -4.18
CA SER A 17 0.91 15.23 -2.76
C SER A 17 1.90 15.98 -1.86
N TYR A 18 3.22 15.83 -2.08
CA TYR A 18 4.23 16.60 -1.35
C TYR A 18 4.02 18.11 -1.47
N LYS A 19 3.81 18.63 -2.68
CA LYS A 19 3.68 20.07 -2.91
C LYS A 19 2.44 20.64 -2.23
N VAL A 20 1.30 19.96 -2.34
CA VAL A 20 0.05 20.38 -1.70
C VAL A 20 0.20 20.35 -0.17
N THR A 21 0.69 19.24 0.39
CA THR A 21 0.88 19.12 1.84
C THR A 21 1.87 20.16 2.35
N LYS A 22 3.01 20.36 1.67
CA LYS A 22 4.00 21.37 2.05
C LYS A 22 3.41 22.79 2.08
N ALA A 23 2.55 23.13 1.12
CA ALA A 23 1.88 24.42 1.08
C ALA A 23 0.89 24.59 2.24
N ALA A 24 0.13 23.54 2.58
CA ALA A 24 -0.84 23.57 3.67
C ALA A 24 -0.22 23.51 5.08
N TRP A 25 0.96 22.89 5.22
CA TRP A 25 1.56 22.55 6.52
C TRP A 25 1.76 23.74 7.47
N PRO A 26 2.29 24.91 7.06
CA PRO A 26 2.46 26.05 7.96
C PRO A 26 1.13 26.57 8.50
N HIS A 27 0.06 26.52 7.70
CA HIS A 27 -1.29 26.92 8.13
C HIS A 27 -1.85 25.96 9.19
N MET A 28 -1.73 24.65 8.95
CA MET A 28 -2.12 23.61 9.91
C MET A 28 -1.34 23.71 11.23
N GLN A 29 -0.03 23.99 11.17
CA GLN A 29 0.79 24.18 12.36
C GLN A 29 0.37 25.43 13.17
N LYS A 30 0.08 26.54 12.48
CA LYS A 30 -0.36 27.80 13.10
C LYS A 30 -1.70 27.64 13.80
N GLN A 31 -2.65 26.95 13.19
CA GLN A 31 -3.99 26.76 13.74
C GLN A 31 -4.11 25.58 14.72
N LYS A 32 -3.04 24.80 14.91
CA LYS A 32 -3.02 23.61 15.79
C LYS A 32 -4.13 22.60 15.44
N TYR A 33 -4.39 22.45 14.14
CA TYR A 33 -5.36 21.51 13.61
C TYR A 33 -5.02 21.21 12.15
N GLY A 34 -5.03 19.93 11.79
CA GLY A 34 -4.92 19.50 10.41
C GLY A 34 -5.39 18.07 10.22
N ARG A 35 -5.96 17.77 9.06
CA ARG A 35 -6.37 16.42 8.66
C ARG A 35 -5.94 16.21 7.23
N ILE A 36 -5.15 15.17 6.98
CA ILE A 36 -4.56 14.87 5.68
C ILE A 36 -4.93 13.43 5.32
N ILE A 37 -5.43 13.24 4.10
CA ILE A 37 -5.66 11.92 3.53
C ILE A 37 -4.70 11.70 2.36
N MET A 38 -3.94 10.62 2.44
CA MET A 38 -3.14 10.13 1.33
C MET A 38 -3.90 8.99 0.62
N THR A 39 -3.92 9.02 -0.72
CA THR A 39 -4.61 7.99 -1.52
C THR A 39 -3.61 7.01 -2.12
N ALA A 40 -3.40 5.89 -1.42
CA ALA A 40 -2.68 4.72 -1.92
C ALA A 40 -3.60 3.87 -2.83
N SER A 41 -3.35 2.57 -2.91
CA SER A 41 -4.18 1.59 -3.64
C SER A 41 -3.81 0.16 -3.25
N ALA A 42 -4.69 -0.81 -3.50
CA ALA A 42 -4.34 -2.22 -3.37
C ALA A 42 -3.14 -2.59 -4.28
N ALA A 43 -3.06 -2.01 -5.49
CA ALA A 43 -1.89 -2.16 -6.36
C ALA A 43 -0.60 -1.63 -5.72
N GLY A 44 -0.66 -0.54 -4.94
CA GLY A 44 0.47 -0.06 -4.16
C GLY A 44 0.86 -1.03 -3.05
N ILE A 45 -0.11 -1.57 -2.31
CA ILE A 45 0.11 -2.40 -1.12
C ILE A 45 0.65 -3.79 -1.49
N TYR A 46 0.09 -4.43 -2.53
CA TYR A 46 0.37 -5.82 -2.88
C TYR A 46 1.02 -6.00 -4.27
N GLY A 47 1.21 -4.91 -5.02
CA GLY A 47 1.60 -4.98 -6.42
C GLY A 47 0.43 -5.29 -7.36
N ASN A 48 0.58 -4.94 -8.63
CA ASN A 48 -0.33 -5.37 -9.68
C ASN A 48 0.40 -5.42 -11.04
N PHE A 49 0.21 -6.49 -11.79
CA PHE A 49 0.91 -6.69 -13.07
C PHE A 49 0.71 -5.52 -14.03
N GLY A 50 1.79 -5.00 -14.63
CA GLY A 50 1.77 -3.90 -15.58
C GLY A 50 1.70 -2.51 -14.95
N GLN A 51 1.82 -2.39 -13.61
CA GLN A 51 1.61 -1.13 -12.89
C GLN A 51 2.79 -0.74 -11.98
N ALA A 52 4.03 -1.09 -12.35
CA ALA A 52 5.23 -0.90 -11.53
C ALA A 52 5.43 0.55 -11.04
N ASN A 53 5.34 1.53 -11.95
CA ASN A 53 5.39 2.97 -11.62
C ASN A 53 4.27 3.41 -10.68
N TYR A 54 3.03 2.97 -10.94
CA TYR A 54 1.86 3.33 -10.15
C TYR A 54 1.91 2.73 -8.75
N SER A 55 2.26 1.45 -8.62
CA SER A 55 2.42 0.78 -7.33
C SER A 55 3.53 1.41 -6.50
N ALA A 56 4.65 1.78 -7.14
CA ALA A 56 5.73 2.52 -6.48
C ALA A 56 5.25 3.86 -5.92
N ALA A 57 4.58 4.66 -6.76
CA ALA A 57 4.06 5.96 -6.36
C ALA A 57 3.01 5.86 -5.24
N LYS A 58 2.10 4.88 -5.31
CA LYS A 58 1.01 4.72 -4.35
C LYS A 58 1.48 4.25 -2.98
N LEU A 59 2.50 3.38 -2.92
CA LEU A 59 3.05 2.98 -1.62
C LEU A 59 4.04 4.01 -1.06
N ALA A 60 4.67 4.82 -1.91
CA ALA A 60 5.42 5.99 -1.44
C ALA A 60 4.54 6.97 -0.64
N LEU A 61 3.27 7.14 -1.03
CA LEU A 61 2.31 7.97 -0.27
C LEU A 61 2.00 7.41 1.11
N HIS A 62 2.01 6.08 1.29
CA HIS A 62 1.87 5.47 2.62
C HIS A 62 3.05 5.84 3.53
N GLY A 63 4.28 5.67 3.04
CA GLY A 63 5.48 6.06 3.78
C GLY A 63 5.50 7.56 4.12
N PHE A 64 5.15 8.42 3.16
CA PHE A 64 5.05 9.85 3.39
C PHE A 64 3.98 10.20 4.43
N GLY A 65 2.80 9.58 4.35
CA GLY A 65 1.72 9.77 5.30
C GLY A 65 2.08 9.39 6.74
N MET A 66 2.78 8.27 6.93
CA MET A 66 3.25 7.83 8.25
C MET A 66 4.26 8.82 8.87
N SER A 67 5.17 9.39 8.07
CA SER A 67 6.10 10.42 8.57
C SER A 67 5.34 11.67 9.01
N LEU A 68 4.42 12.17 8.19
CA LEU A 68 3.60 13.34 8.52
C LEU A 68 2.74 13.12 9.76
N ALA A 69 2.18 11.93 9.94
CA ALA A 69 1.41 11.57 11.14
C ALA A 69 2.24 11.78 12.42
N ARG A 70 3.53 11.43 12.41
CA ARG A 70 4.45 11.62 13.54
C ARG A 70 4.89 13.06 13.70
N GLU A 71 5.30 13.71 12.61
CA GLU A 71 5.76 15.10 12.62
C GLU A 71 4.65 16.08 13.04
N GLY A 72 3.41 15.77 12.68
CA GLY A 72 2.22 16.58 12.93
C GLY A 72 1.52 16.34 14.27
N ALA A 73 1.81 15.22 14.94
CA ALA A 73 1.09 14.78 16.14
C ALA A 73 1.05 15.87 17.24
N LYS A 74 2.19 16.51 17.55
CA LYS A 74 2.29 17.59 18.55
C LYS A 74 1.51 18.86 18.20
N ASN A 75 1.05 18.97 16.95
CA ASN A 75 0.30 20.10 16.42
C ASN A 75 -1.17 19.72 16.11
N ASN A 76 -1.65 18.54 16.55
CA ASN A 76 -2.99 18.02 16.21
C ASN A 76 -3.22 17.98 14.69
N ILE A 77 -2.18 17.59 13.95
CA ILE A 77 -2.23 17.34 12.51
C ILE A 77 -2.20 15.83 12.32
N HIS A 78 -3.34 15.25 11.94
CA HIS A 78 -3.45 13.82 11.69
C HIS A 78 -3.31 13.54 10.19
N THR A 79 -2.59 12.48 9.86
CA THR A 79 -2.46 11.99 8.49
C THR A 79 -2.82 10.52 8.44
N ASN A 80 -3.78 10.16 7.60
CA ASN A 80 -4.19 8.78 7.37
C ASN A 80 -4.12 8.44 5.89
N VAL A 81 -4.09 7.15 5.57
CA VAL A 81 -3.91 6.63 4.22
C VAL A 81 -5.09 5.72 3.88
N ILE A 82 -5.68 5.91 2.70
CA ILE A 82 -6.71 5.02 2.18
C ILE A 82 -6.24 4.33 0.90
N ALA A 83 -6.63 3.09 0.73
CA ALA A 83 -6.49 2.30 -0.48
C ALA A 83 -7.90 2.00 -1.03
N PRO A 84 -8.49 2.97 -1.75
CA PRO A 84 -9.84 2.81 -2.25
C PRO A 84 -9.88 1.83 -3.41
N ILE A 85 -10.98 1.08 -3.47
CA ILE A 85 -11.41 0.34 -4.65
C ILE A 85 -12.72 0.99 -5.09
N ALA A 86 -12.65 1.75 -6.17
CA ALA A 86 -13.80 2.42 -6.76
C ALA A 86 -13.81 2.17 -8.27
N ALA A 87 -15.00 2.07 -8.84
CA ALA A 87 -15.17 2.06 -10.28
C ALA A 87 -14.64 3.38 -10.84
N SER A 88 -13.74 3.29 -11.81
CA SER A 88 -13.31 4.44 -12.61
C SER A 88 -13.48 4.09 -14.08
N ARG A 89 -13.36 5.07 -14.98
CA ARG A 89 -13.33 4.80 -16.42
C ARG A 89 -12.34 3.70 -16.82
N MET A 90 -11.26 3.54 -16.05
CA MET A 90 -10.22 2.52 -16.27
C MET A 90 -10.67 1.09 -15.90
N THR A 91 -11.58 0.92 -14.94
CA THR A 91 -12.09 -0.40 -14.50
C THR A 91 -13.49 -0.71 -15.06
N ALA A 92 -14.17 0.28 -15.65
CA ALA A 92 -15.50 0.17 -16.22
C ALA A 92 -15.59 -0.79 -17.42
N THR A 93 -14.48 -1.05 -18.10
CA THR A 93 -14.42 -1.91 -19.30
C THR A 93 -14.26 -3.40 -19.01
N VAL A 94 -13.99 -3.77 -17.75
CA VAL A 94 -13.63 -5.15 -17.36
C VAL A 94 -14.52 -5.73 -16.27
N MET A 95 -15.33 -4.92 -15.59
CA MET A 95 -16.19 -5.37 -14.49
C MET A 95 -17.68 -5.41 -14.89
N PRO A 96 -18.46 -6.39 -14.42
CA PRO A 96 -19.91 -6.42 -14.63
C PRO A 96 -20.62 -5.15 -14.11
N PRO A 97 -21.71 -4.68 -14.74
CA PRO A 97 -22.42 -3.46 -14.34
C PRO A 97 -22.85 -3.42 -12.87
N GLU A 98 -23.29 -4.56 -12.32
CA GLU A 98 -23.65 -4.73 -10.90
C GLU A 98 -22.48 -4.47 -9.94
N VAL A 99 -21.25 -4.79 -10.36
CA VAL A 99 -20.04 -4.53 -9.58
C VAL A 99 -19.68 -3.05 -9.64
N LEU A 100 -19.81 -2.42 -10.81
CA LEU A 100 -19.56 -0.99 -10.98
C LEU A 100 -20.54 -0.14 -10.15
N GLU A 101 -21.81 -0.56 -10.09
CA GLU A 101 -22.84 0.05 -9.26
C GLU A 101 -22.53 -0.02 -7.76
N ALA A 102 -21.86 -1.08 -7.31
CA ALA A 102 -21.46 -1.22 -5.92
C ALA A 102 -20.13 -0.51 -5.60
N LEU A 103 -19.30 -0.19 -6.59
CA LEU A 103 -18.01 0.50 -6.41
C LEU A 103 -18.10 2.03 -6.56
N LYS A 104 -19.21 2.60 -6.08
CA LYS A 104 -19.48 4.04 -6.09
C LYS A 104 -18.54 4.81 -5.14
N PRO A 105 -18.00 6.00 -5.54
CA PRO A 105 -17.19 6.85 -4.66
C PRO A 105 -17.86 7.23 -3.33
N GLU A 106 -19.19 7.22 -3.30
CA GLU A 106 -20.03 7.42 -2.12
C GLU A 106 -19.79 6.37 -1.02
N PHE A 107 -19.18 5.22 -1.33
CA PHE A 107 -18.77 4.23 -0.34
C PHE A 107 -17.35 4.42 0.18
N VAL A 108 -16.62 5.42 -0.33
CA VAL A 108 -15.29 5.82 0.14
C VAL A 108 -15.37 7.12 0.94
N ALA A 109 -16.18 8.07 0.47
CA ALA A 109 -16.33 9.40 1.07
C ALA A 109 -16.65 9.38 2.59
N PRO A 110 -17.45 8.45 3.14
CA PRO A 110 -17.77 8.42 4.57
C PRO A 110 -16.57 8.14 5.46
N LEU A 111 -15.68 7.24 5.04
CA LEU A 111 -14.43 6.99 5.76
C LEU A 111 -13.52 8.22 5.72
N VAL A 112 -13.42 8.89 4.57
CA VAL A 112 -12.70 10.16 4.44
C VAL A 112 -13.28 11.22 5.37
N GLY A 113 -14.61 11.36 5.41
CA GLY A 113 -15.32 12.26 6.32
C GLY A 113 -14.98 11.97 7.78
N TYR A 114 -15.08 10.71 8.21
CA TYR A 114 -14.72 10.32 9.57
C TYR A 114 -13.23 10.61 9.90
N LEU A 115 -12.29 10.21 9.03
CA LEU A 115 -10.85 10.42 9.24
C LEU A 115 -10.41 11.90 9.17
N THR A 116 -11.28 12.77 8.66
CA THR A 116 -11.04 14.22 8.59
C THR A 116 -11.91 15.01 9.58
N HIS A 117 -12.72 14.35 10.38
CA HIS A 117 -13.49 14.99 11.44
C HIS A 117 -12.60 15.34 12.63
N GLU A 118 -12.97 16.36 13.42
CA GLU A 118 -12.21 16.75 14.60
C GLU A 118 -12.21 15.70 15.71
N SER A 119 -13.30 14.92 15.83
CA SER A 119 -13.44 13.87 16.84
C SER A 119 -12.60 12.62 16.58
N THR A 120 -11.99 12.48 15.39
CA THR A 120 -11.17 11.31 15.09
C THR A 120 -9.87 11.34 15.90
N THR A 121 -9.57 10.23 16.54
CA THR A 121 -8.28 9.99 17.21
C THR A 121 -7.30 9.20 16.34
N GLU A 122 -7.76 8.73 15.18
CA GLU A 122 -6.94 7.92 14.28
C GLU A 122 -5.88 8.79 13.59
N ASN A 123 -4.63 8.33 13.64
CA ASN A 123 -3.49 8.99 13.03
C ASN A 123 -2.44 7.96 12.61
N GLY A 124 -2.00 8.01 11.36
CA GLY A 124 -1.06 7.06 10.77
C GLY A 124 -1.69 5.73 10.32
N GLY A 125 -3.02 5.63 10.27
CA GLY A 125 -3.72 4.43 9.84
C GLY A 125 -3.71 4.23 8.32
N LEU A 126 -3.74 2.96 7.89
CA LEU A 126 -3.94 2.54 6.50
C LEU A 126 -5.24 1.74 6.39
N PHE A 127 -6.13 2.12 5.47
CA PHE A 127 -7.45 1.51 5.33
C PHE A 127 -7.74 1.06 3.91
N GLU A 128 -8.23 -0.17 3.75
CA GLU A 128 -8.91 -0.60 2.52
C GLU A 128 -10.39 -0.23 2.60
N VAL A 129 -10.93 0.31 1.51
CA VAL A 129 -12.31 0.79 1.47
C VAL A 129 -12.91 0.68 0.07
N GLY A 130 -14.15 0.23 -0.02
CA GLY A 130 -14.91 0.14 -1.27
C GLY A 130 -16.07 -0.85 -1.15
N ALA A 131 -17.09 -0.72 -2.00
CA ALA A 131 -18.27 -1.60 -1.98
C ALA A 131 -18.94 -1.76 -0.60
N GLY A 132 -18.94 -0.70 0.22
CA GLY A 132 -19.45 -0.76 1.58
C GLY A 132 -18.57 -1.54 2.56
N PHE A 133 -17.39 -2.00 2.19
CA PHE A 133 -16.45 -2.65 3.11
C PHE A 133 -15.38 -1.65 3.57
N VAL A 134 -15.01 -1.73 4.85
CA VAL A 134 -13.87 -0.99 5.43
C VAL A 134 -13.05 -1.90 6.34
N ALA A 135 -11.73 -1.93 6.13
CA ALA A 135 -10.79 -2.64 7.01
C ALA A 135 -9.51 -1.84 7.23
N LYS A 136 -8.92 -2.00 8.41
CA LYS A 136 -7.60 -1.44 8.75
C LYS A 136 -6.50 -2.44 8.43
N LEU A 137 -5.36 -1.92 7.96
CA LEU A 137 -4.16 -2.70 7.70
C LEU A 137 -3.06 -2.30 8.68
N ARG A 138 -2.27 -3.29 9.11
CA ARG A 138 -1.04 -3.09 9.88
C ARG A 138 0.09 -3.99 9.36
N ARG A 139 1.31 -3.70 9.79
CA ARG A 139 2.46 -4.59 9.57
C ARG A 139 2.41 -5.74 10.59
N GLU A 140 2.64 -6.94 10.09
CA GLU A 140 2.88 -8.13 10.90
C GLU A 140 4.26 -8.66 10.53
N ARG A 141 5.07 -8.94 11.54
CA ARG A 141 6.45 -9.40 11.40
C ARG A 141 6.58 -10.76 12.06
N SER A 142 7.23 -11.73 11.43
CA SER A 142 7.54 -13.00 12.08
C SER A 142 8.44 -12.78 13.30
N HIS A 143 8.54 -13.78 14.19
CA HIS A 143 9.54 -13.73 15.27
C HIS A 143 10.97 -13.62 14.70
N GLY A 144 11.17 -14.20 13.52
CA GLY A 144 12.45 -14.26 12.84
C GLY A 144 13.40 -15.28 13.45
N ALA A 145 14.52 -15.49 12.76
CA ALA A 145 15.60 -16.35 13.22
C ALA A 145 16.78 -15.49 13.72
N VAL A 146 17.42 -15.94 14.79
CA VAL A 146 18.69 -15.38 15.27
C VAL A 146 19.84 -16.29 14.80
N PHE A 147 20.89 -15.65 14.29
CA PHE A 147 22.12 -16.19 13.76
C PHE A 147 23.29 -15.72 14.60
N LYS A 148 24.30 -16.56 14.76
CA LYS A 148 25.57 -16.11 15.33
C LYS A 148 26.18 -15.04 14.44
N ALA A 149 26.44 -13.86 15.00
CA ALA A 149 26.93 -12.70 14.26
C ALA A 149 28.46 -12.79 14.04
N ASP A 150 28.91 -13.79 13.29
CA ASP A 150 30.32 -14.02 12.94
C ASP A 150 30.47 -14.61 11.52
N ALA A 151 31.65 -15.11 11.18
CA ALA A 151 31.95 -15.67 9.86
C ALA A 151 31.10 -16.89 9.48
N SER A 152 30.45 -17.55 10.44
CA SER A 152 29.51 -18.64 10.14
C SER A 152 28.17 -18.15 9.60
N PHE A 153 27.87 -16.85 9.69
CA PHE A 153 26.66 -16.27 9.11
C PHE A 153 26.80 -16.16 7.59
N THR A 154 26.48 -17.25 6.91
CA THR A 154 26.61 -17.40 5.45
C THR A 154 25.24 -17.46 4.78
N PRO A 155 25.14 -17.25 3.46
CA PRO A 155 23.88 -17.44 2.72
C PRO A 155 23.31 -18.86 2.92
N THR A 156 24.20 -19.85 2.98
CA THR A 156 23.87 -21.25 3.28
C THR A 156 23.21 -21.41 4.65
N SER A 157 23.73 -20.73 5.67
CA SER A 157 23.13 -20.72 7.01
C SER A 157 21.74 -20.07 7.05
N VAL A 158 21.54 -18.99 6.28
CA VAL A 158 20.23 -18.37 6.08
C VAL A 158 19.26 -19.37 5.45
N GLY A 159 19.68 -20.06 4.39
CA GLY A 159 18.86 -21.09 3.75
C GLY A 159 18.44 -22.20 4.70
N ALA A 160 19.36 -22.66 5.56
CA ALA A 160 19.09 -23.69 6.56
C ALA A 160 18.01 -23.28 7.60
N LYS A 161 17.94 -21.99 7.94
CA LYS A 161 16.93 -21.44 8.87
C LYS A 161 15.80 -20.67 8.19
N PHE A 162 15.73 -20.67 6.86
CA PHE A 162 14.74 -19.87 6.13
C PHE A 162 13.28 -20.18 6.54
N PRO A 163 12.90 -21.44 6.82
CA PRO A 163 11.57 -21.75 7.36
C PRO A 163 11.23 -21.01 8.66
N GLU A 164 12.21 -20.81 9.56
CA GLU A 164 12.06 -20.07 10.81
C GLU A 164 11.90 -18.55 10.54
N ILE A 165 12.62 -18.01 9.56
CA ILE A 165 12.52 -16.59 9.17
C ILE A 165 11.10 -16.25 8.71
N ILE A 166 10.45 -17.15 7.97
CA ILE A 166 9.12 -16.94 7.39
C ILE A 166 7.97 -17.50 8.25
N ASP A 167 8.26 -17.98 9.47
CA ASP A 167 7.23 -18.52 10.37
C ASP A 167 6.48 -17.41 11.13
N PHE A 168 5.18 -17.29 10.85
CA PHE A 168 4.28 -16.34 11.51
C PHE A 168 3.49 -16.94 12.67
N SER A 169 3.90 -18.09 13.23
CA SER A 169 3.24 -18.72 14.39
C SER A 169 3.32 -17.89 15.67
N GLN A 170 4.35 -17.05 15.82
CA GLN A 170 4.54 -16.12 16.94
C GLN A 170 4.86 -14.70 16.44
N PRO A 171 3.90 -14.02 15.81
CA PRO A 171 4.16 -12.76 15.13
C PRO A 171 4.27 -11.59 16.12
N GLN A 172 4.88 -10.51 15.64
CA GLN A 172 4.98 -9.20 16.28
C GLN A 172 4.30 -8.14 15.41
N TYR A 173 3.86 -7.04 16.03
CA TYR A 173 3.13 -5.96 15.35
C TYR A 173 3.82 -4.61 15.56
N PRO A 174 5.02 -4.41 14.98
CA PRO A 174 5.82 -3.23 15.25
C PRO A 174 5.12 -1.96 14.78
N SER A 175 5.04 -0.96 15.66
CA SER A 175 4.45 0.35 15.36
C SER A 175 5.50 1.47 15.27
N SER A 176 6.75 1.22 15.69
CA SER A 176 7.85 2.18 15.67
C SER A 176 9.19 1.49 15.43
N ILE A 177 10.13 2.21 14.80
CA ILE A 177 11.51 1.72 14.60
C ILE A 177 12.25 1.46 15.92
N MET A 178 11.79 2.07 17.02
CA MET A 178 12.41 1.97 18.35
C MET A 178 11.92 0.76 19.17
N GLU A 179 10.87 0.05 18.73
CA GLU A 179 10.30 -1.08 19.49
C GLU A 179 11.13 -2.35 19.43
N THR A 180 12.04 -2.46 18.45
CA THR A 180 12.92 -3.62 18.34
C THR A 180 14.16 -3.40 19.17
N ASP A 181 14.39 -4.26 20.17
CA ASP A 181 15.60 -4.26 20.96
C ASP A 181 16.76 -4.92 20.19
N TRP A 182 17.40 -4.11 19.34
CA TRP A 182 18.53 -4.53 18.52
C TRP A 182 19.74 -4.98 19.34
N MET A 183 19.88 -4.47 20.57
CA MET A 183 20.98 -4.85 21.47
C MET A 183 20.72 -6.22 22.08
N ALA A 184 19.51 -6.50 22.56
CA ALA A 184 19.14 -7.82 23.04
C ALA A 184 19.26 -8.89 21.92
N LEU A 185 18.87 -8.55 20.69
CA LEU A 185 19.06 -9.43 19.54
C LEU A 185 20.54 -9.71 19.27
N LEU A 186 21.39 -8.67 19.32
CA LEU A 186 22.82 -8.83 19.12
C LEU A 186 23.49 -9.65 20.23
N GLU A 187 23.12 -9.44 21.49
CA GLU A 187 23.66 -10.21 22.61
C GLU A 187 23.23 -11.68 22.52
N ARG A 188 21.97 -11.95 22.16
CA ARG A 188 21.51 -13.30 21.82
C ARG A 188 22.32 -13.91 20.68
N ALA A 189 22.54 -13.16 19.60
CA ALA A 189 23.33 -13.60 18.46
C ALA A 189 24.77 -13.96 18.86
N LYS A 190 25.44 -13.14 19.68
CA LYS A 190 26.81 -13.43 20.16
C LYS A 190 26.87 -14.72 20.99
N ALA A 191 25.86 -14.98 21.81
CA ALA A 191 25.78 -16.14 22.70
C ALA A 191 25.48 -17.47 21.98
N LEU A 192 25.05 -17.44 20.72
CA LEU A 192 24.76 -18.67 19.96
C LEU A 192 26.05 -19.46 19.63
N PRO A 193 25.95 -20.79 19.48
CA PRO A 193 26.98 -21.60 18.82
C PRO A 193 27.09 -21.24 17.32
N SER A 194 28.12 -21.74 16.64
CA SER A 194 28.31 -21.53 15.19
C SER A 194 27.03 -21.84 14.41
N ASN A 195 26.73 -21.02 13.39
CA ASN A 195 25.56 -21.24 12.56
C ASN A 195 25.66 -22.56 11.76
N PRO A 196 24.51 -23.18 11.41
CA PRO A 196 24.48 -24.32 10.51
C PRO A 196 25.09 -23.96 9.15
N ASN A 197 25.96 -24.81 8.63
CA ASN A 197 26.57 -24.61 7.29
C ASN A 197 26.50 -25.93 6.48
N PRO A 198 25.29 -26.35 6.06
CA PRO A 198 25.10 -27.59 5.31
C PRO A 198 25.73 -27.53 3.91
N GLU A 199 26.24 -28.66 3.40
CA GLU A 199 26.70 -28.78 2.02
C GLU A 199 25.56 -29.22 1.08
N PRO A 200 25.55 -28.80 -0.21
CA PRO A 200 26.51 -27.89 -0.82
C PRO A 200 26.27 -26.43 -0.43
N GLN A 201 27.36 -25.65 -0.29
CA GLN A 201 27.26 -24.21 -0.05
C GLN A 201 26.62 -23.47 -1.24
N LEU A 202 25.85 -22.42 -0.93
CA LEU A 202 25.23 -21.56 -1.93
C LEU A 202 26.28 -20.72 -2.66
N ARG A 203 26.25 -20.73 -4.00
CA ARG A 203 27.23 -20.09 -4.89
C ARG A 203 26.57 -19.20 -5.94
N PHE A 204 27.26 -18.15 -6.36
CA PHE A 204 26.70 -17.09 -7.22
C PHE A 204 27.51 -16.87 -8.51
N ASP A 205 28.33 -17.85 -8.90
CA ASP A 205 29.20 -17.73 -10.07
C ASP A 205 28.40 -17.48 -11.34
N GLY A 206 28.73 -16.40 -12.05
CA GLY A 206 28.06 -16.03 -13.31
C GLY A 206 26.60 -15.57 -13.15
N LYS A 207 26.14 -15.22 -11.94
CA LYS A 207 24.77 -14.74 -11.68
C LYS A 207 24.74 -13.22 -11.50
N VAL A 208 23.65 -12.58 -11.92
CA VAL A 208 23.38 -11.14 -11.71
C VAL A 208 22.23 -10.98 -10.73
N VAL A 209 22.46 -10.19 -9.68
CA VAL A 209 21.53 -9.97 -8.57
C VAL A 209 21.33 -8.48 -8.39
N LEU A 210 20.07 -8.03 -8.40
CA LEU A 210 19.73 -6.63 -8.22
C LEU A 210 19.17 -6.39 -6.81
N THR A 211 19.90 -5.64 -5.97
CA THR A 211 19.40 -5.10 -4.71
C THR A 211 19.32 -3.59 -4.77
N ASN A 212 18.11 -3.03 -4.69
CA ASN A 212 17.89 -1.59 -4.85
C ASN A 212 17.90 -0.89 -3.49
N TYR A 213 18.78 0.11 -3.31
CA TYR A 213 19.06 0.72 -2.00
C TYR A 213 18.48 2.14 -1.76
N SER A 214 17.99 2.89 -2.77
CA SER A 214 17.36 4.22 -2.58
C SER A 214 16.75 4.71 -3.92
N ALA A 215 15.57 5.34 -4.03
CA ALA A 215 14.94 6.39 -3.22
C ALA A 215 13.42 6.17 -2.99
N ALA A 216 12.87 6.71 -1.88
CA ALA A 216 11.50 6.51 -1.36
C ALA A 216 11.19 5.05 -0.93
N LYS A 217 11.74 4.60 0.21
CA LYS A 217 11.77 3.20 0.70
C LYS A 217 10.43 2.47 0.80
N ALA A 218 9.30 3.17 0.96
CA ALA A 218 7.98 2.54 0.88
C ALA A 218 7.53 2.27 -0.58
N GLY A 219 7.91 3.12 -1.53
CA GLY A 219 7.65 2.91 -2.96
C GLY A 219 8.42 1.72 -3.52
N ILE A 220 9.60 1.41 -2.97
CA ILE A 220 10.36 0.20 -3.33
C ILE A 220 9.52 -1.06 -3.06
N VAL A 221 8.79 -1.13 -1.95
CA VAL A 221 7.94 -2.29 -1.66
C VAL A 221 6.86 -2.46 -2.74
N GLY A 222 6.17 -1.39 -3.14
CA GLY A 222 5.12 -1.45 -4.16
C GLY A 222 5.67 -1.77 -5.56
N LEU A 223 6.85 -1.24 -5.88
CA LEU A 223 7.60 -1.58 -7.09
C LEU A 223 7.96 -3.07 -7.11
N SER A 224 8.63 -3.54 -6.05
CA SER A 224 9.10 -4.92 -5.91
C SER A 224 7.96 -5.92 -5.99
N SER A 225 6.83 -5.65 -5.33
CA SER A 225 5.65 -6.53 -5.41
C SER A 225 5.12 -6.64 -6.84
N THR A 226 5.14 -5.57 -7.62
CA THR A 226 4.73 -5.63 -9.03
C THR A 226 5.74 -6.37 -9.90
N LEU A 227 7.04 -6.08 -9.74
CA LEU A 227 8.09 -6.77 -10.50
C LEU A 227 8.15 -8.26 -10.16
N ALA A 228 7.84 -8.66 -8.92
CA ALA A 228 7.70 -10.06 -8.54
C ALA A 228 6.60 -10.79 -9.33
N LEU A 229 5.47 -10.12 -9.58
CA LEU A 229 4.37 -10.65 -10.38
C LEU A 229 4.75 -10.73 -11.87
N GLU A 230 5.36 -9.67 -12.41
CA GLU A 230 5.76 -9.59 -13.82
C GLU A 230 6.89 -10.56 -14.16
N GLY A 231 7.86 -10.70 -13.26
CA GLY A 231 9.06 -11.52 -13.41
C GLY A 231 8.81 -13.02 -13.30
N LYS A 232 7.72 -13.44 -12.64
CA LYS A 232 7.41 -14.85 -12.35
C LYS A 232 7.47 -15.76 -13.58
N LYS A 233 6.91 -15.33 -14.71
CA LYS A 233 6.89 -16.11 -15.97
C LYS A 233 8.28 -16.28 -16.60
N ASN A 234 9.25 -15.45 -16.21
CA ASN A 234 10.61 -15.43 -16.73
C ASN A 234 11.64 -15.92 -15.68
N ASN A 235 11.19 -16.55 -14.59
CA ASN A 235 12.06 -16.95 -13.48
C ASN A 235 12.86 -15.79 -12.85
N ILE A 236 12.26 -14.59 -12.81
CA ILE A 236 12.83 -13.42 -12.12
C ILE A 236 12.13 -13.29 -10.77
N LEU A 237 12.89 -13.46 -9.70
CA LEU A 237 12.42 -13.30 -8.32
C LEU A 237 12.80 -11.91 -7.81
N VAL A 238 11.89 -11.26 -7.10
CA VAL A 238 12.11 -9.90 -6.59
C VAL A 238 11.68 -9.84 -5.14
N ASN A 239 12.59 -9.48 -4.24
CA ASN A 239 12.32 -9.34 -2.81
C ASN A 239 12.82 -7.98 -2.30
N THR A 240 12.26 -7.51 -1.19
CA THR A 240 12.66 -6.26 -0.55
C THR A 240 13.28 -6.54 0.81
N ILE A 241 14.39 -5.88 1.12
CA ILE A 241 15.03 -5.94 2.43
C ILE A 241 15.02 -4.53 3.04
N ALA A 242 14.62 -4.44 4.31
CA ALA A 242 14.77 -3.30 5.20
C ALA A 242 15.94 -3.60 6.16
N PRO A 243 17.18 -3.23 5.79
CA PRO A 243 18.34 -3.55 6.59
C PRO A 243 18.48 -2.61 7.79
N ASN A 244 18.96 -3.15 8.90
CA ASN A 244 19.49 -2.40 10.02
C ASN A 244 21.01 -2.59 10.09
N ALA A 245 21.75 -1.54 9.74
CA ALA A 245 23.20 -1.50 9.80
C ALA A 245 23.68 -0.09 10.16
N GLY A 246 24.78 -0.02 10.89
CA GLY A 246 25.58 1.15 11.15
C GLY A 246 26.17 1.66 9.85
N THR A 247 25.81 2.87 9.48
CA THR A 247 26.32 3.58 8.32
C THR A 247 26.82 4.94 8.74
N ARG A 248 27.56 5.62 7.86
CA ARG A 248 27.91 7.03 8.06
C ARG A 248 26.70 7.93 8.30
N MET A 249 25.53 7.56 7.77
CA MET A 249 24.28 8.31 7.96
C MET A 249 23.64 8.06 9.33
N THR A 250 23.75 6.85 9.89
CA THR A 250 23.20 6.56 11.23
C THR A 250 24.16 6.98 12.35
N ALA A 251 25.44 7.18 12.05
CA ALA A 251 26.45 7.68 12.98
C ALA A 251 26.18 9.09 13.53
N THR A 252 25.28 9.86 12.91
CA THR A 252 24.86 11.17 13.41
C THR A 252 23.70 11.08 14.42
N VAL A 253 23.13 9.89 14.61
CA VAL A 253 21.91 9.68 15.43
C VAL A 253 22.12 8.60 16.48
N LEU A 254 22.96 7.60 16.21
CA LEU A 254 23.24 6.48 17.12
C LEU A 254 24.60 6.67 17.81
N PRO A 255 24.75 6.18 19.06
CA PRO A 255 26.04 6.13 19.74
C PRO A 255 27.10 5.34 18.94
N PRO A 256 28.38 5.71 18.99
CA PRO A 256 29.45 5.04 18.23
C PRO A 256 29.52 3.53 18.45
N GLU A 257 29.35 3.07 19.69
CA GLU A 257 29.35 1.65 20.03
C GLU A 257 28.22 0.88 19.35
N MET A 258 27.06 1.52 19.14
CA MET A 258 25.93 0.92 18.45
C MET A 258 26.16 0.89 16.93
N VAL A 259 26.78 1.93 16.37
CA VAL A 259 27.15 1.97 14.94
C VAL A 259 28.14 0.87 14.61
N GLU A 260 29.15 0.66 15.45
CA GLU A 260 30.18 -0.38 15.26
C GLU A 260 29.62 -1.80 15.43
N ALA A 261 28.63 -1.96 16.32
CA ALA A 261 27.94 -3.21 16.56
C ALA A 261 27.02 -3.64 15.40
N LEU A 262 26.45 -2.67 14.67
CA LEU A 262 25.51 -2.89 13.56
C LEU A 262 26.25 -3.09 12.23
N LYS A 263 27.00 -4.18 12.09
CA LYS A 263 27.83 -4.44 10.91
C LYS A 263 27.02 -4.77 9.65
N PRO A 264 27.26 -4.11 8.49
CA PRO A 264 26.60 -4.45 7.21
C PRO A 264 26.77 -5.91 6.79
N GLU A 265 27.85 -6.56 7.24
CA GLU A 265 28.14 -7.97 7.05
C GLU A 265 27.03 -8.88 7.61
N TYR A 266 26.21 -8.40 8.56
CA TYR A 266 25.07 -9.14 9.09
C TYR A 266 23.80 -9.04 8.24
N VAL A 267 23.85 -8.31 7.13
CA VAL A 267 22.74 -8.20 6.15
C VAL A 267 23.05 -8.99 4.88
N ALA A 268 24.33 -9.01 4.48
CA ALA A 268 24.79 -9.63 3.24
C ALA A 268 24.37 -11.11 3.06
N PRO A 269 24.34 -11.96 4.10
CA PRO A 269 23.93 -13.36 3.96
C PRO A 269 22.50 -13.53 3.48
N LEU A 270 21.56 -12.73 4.01
CA LEU A 270 20.16 -12.77 3.57
C LEU A 270 20.01 -12.27 2.13
N VAL A 271 20.71 -11.17 1.80
CA VAL A 271 20.76 -10.64 0.43
C VAL A 271 21.19 -11.72 -0.56
N ALA A 272 22.30 -12.39 -0.26
CA ALA A 272 22.83 -13.46 -1.07
C ALA A 272 21.86 -14.64 -1.14
N PHE A 273 21.29 -15.10 -0.02
CA PHE A 273 20.31 -16.19 -0.05
C PHE A 273 19.12 -15.89 -0.97
N LEU A 274 18.50 -14.71 -0.85
CA LEU A 274 17.35 -14.32 -1.67
C LEU A 274 17.67 -14.23 -3.17
N ALA A 275 18.94 -14.16 -3.49
CA ALA A 275 19.45 -14.10 -4.84
C ALA A 275 19.94 -15.44 -5.41
N HIS A 276 19.96 -16.48 -4.57
CA HIS A 276 20.47 -17.79 -4.96
C HIS A 276 19.41 -18.55 -5.75
N GLU A 277 19.83 -19.44 -6.65
CA GLU A 277 18.90 -20.23 -7.48
C GLU A 277 18.05 -21.23 -6.67
N SER A 278 18.46 -21.56 -5.45
CA SER A 278 17.67 -22.37 -4.53
C SER A 278 16.55 -21.58 -3.83
N ASN A 279 16.58 -20.24 -3.91
CA ASN A 279 15.50 -19.43 -3.37
C ASN A 279 14.26 -19.55 -4.26
N SER A 280 13.11 -19.76 -3.65
CA SER A 280 11.80 -19.76 -4.31
C SER A 280 10.93 -18.58 -3.88
N CYS A 281 11.37 -17.78 -2.90
CA CYS A 281 10.64 -16.63 -2.40
C CYS A 281 10.69 -15.47 -3.39
N SER A 282 9.53 -14.88 -3.69
CA SER A 282 9.38 -13.67 -4.49
C SER A 282 8.22 -12.83 -3.93
N GLY A 283 8.33 -11.51 -4.01
CA GLY A 283 7.42 -10.55 -3.39
C GLY A 283 7.60 -10.39 -1.88
N GLY A 284 8.59 -11.05 -1.28
CA GLY A 284 8.84 -11.01 0.16
C GLY A 284 9.39 -9.65 0.62
N ILE A 285 9.05 -9.28 1.86
CA ILE A 285 9.61 -8.13 2.56
C ILE A 285 10.32 -8.69 3.79
N PHE A 286 11.57 -8.31 3.99
CA PHE A 286 12.38 -8.82 5.09
C PHE A 286 13.01 -7.69 5.89
N GLU A 287 13.05 -7.82 7.20
CA GLU A 287 13.90 -7.02 8.07
C GLU A 287 15.12 -7.85 8.45
N CYS A 288 16.31 -7.24 8.46
CA CYS A 288 17.54 -7.96 8.78
C CYS A 288 18.61 -7.04 9.34
N GLY A 289 19.33 -7.51 10.36
CA GLY A 289 20.41 -6.79 11.02
C GLY A 289 20.75 -7.45 12.36
N SER A 290 21.93 -7.17 12.91
CA SER A 290 22.37 -7.71 14.22
C SER A 290 22.33 -9.25 14.35
N GLY A 291 22.57 -9.98 13.25
CA GLY A 291 22.44 -11.44 13.25
C GLY A 291 20.99 -11.90 13.39
N TRP A 292 20.01 -11.09 13.04
CA TRP A 292 18.60 -11.47 13.03
C TRP A 292 17.98 -11.18 11.67
N ALA A 293 17.03 -12.02 11.26
CA ALA A 293 16.25 -11.83 10.05
C ALA A 293 14.80 -12.27 10.26
N ALA A 294 13.85 -11.48 9.79
CA ALA A 294 12.42 -11.79 9.84
C ALA A 294 11.72 -11.40 8.54
N ALA A 295 10.64 -12.12 8.23
CA ALA A 295 9.70 -11.73 7.19
C ALA A 295 8.68 -10.72 7.74
N VAL A 296 8.26 -9.80 6.88
CA VAL A 296 7.22 -8.81 7.14
C VAL A 296 6.12 -8.99 6.11
N ARG A 297 4.87 -8.94 6.54
CA ARG A 297 3.70 -8.94 5.66
C ARG A 297 2.66 -7.92 6.10
N TRP A 298 1.62 -7.76 5.28
CA TRP A 298 0.44 -7.00 5.64
C TRP A 298 -0.56 -7.91 6.36
N GLN A 299 -1.04 -7.48 7.52
CA GLN A 299 -2.21 -8.05 8.16
C GLN A 299 -3.36 -7.07 8.01
N ARG A 300 -4.51 -7.57 7.56
CA ARG A 300 -5.76 -6.82 7.44
C ARG A 300 -6.74 -7.30 8.52
N SER A 301 -7.40 -6.38 9.20
CA SER A 301 -8.48 -6.72 10.13
C SER A 301 -9.62 -7.45 9.42
N GLY A 302 -10.54 -8.05 10.18
CA GLY A 302 -11.78 -8.58 9.58
C GLY A 302 -12.65 -7.50 8.93
N GLY A 303 -12.41 -6.23 9.27
CA GLY A 303 -13.17 -5.10 8.79
C GLY A 303 -14.64 -5.12 9.20
N PHE A 304 -15.44 -4.30 8.52
CA PHE A 304 -16.89 -4.34 8.61
C PHE A 304 -17.50 -4.14 7.22
N GLY A 305 -18.55 -4.92 6.94
CA GLY A 305 -19.32 -4.84 5.71
C GLY A 305 -20.64 -4.11 5.93
N PHE A 306 -20.80 -2.95 5.31
CA PHE A 306 -22.03 -2.17 5.29
C PHE A 306 -22.87 -2.56 4.06
N PRO A 307 -24.21 -2.62 4.19
CA PRO A 307 -25.08 -2.88 3.05
C PRO A 307 -24.91 -1.82 1.96
N HIS A 308 -24.52 -2.26 0.76
CA HIS A 308 -24.23 -1.34 -0.36
C HIS A 308 -25.50 -0.74 -0.99
N ASN A 309 -26.69 -1.18 -0.58
CA ASN A 309 -27.97 -0.64 -1.04
C ASN A 309 -28.49 0.51 -0.16
N LYS A 310 -27.69 0.98 0.82
CA LYS A 310 -28.02 2.13 1.68
C LYS A 310 -26.93 3.20 1.61
N PRO A 311 -27.27 4.47 1.86
CA PRO A 311 -26.27 5.51 2.07
C PRO A 311 -25.35 5.13 3.24
N LEU A 312 -24.04 5.10 2.98
CA LEU A 312 -23.03 4.96 4.01
C LEU A 312 -22.72 6.35 4.58
N THR A 313 -22.70 6.50 5.91
CA THR A 313 -22.45 7.78 6.57
C THR A 313 -21.22 7.71 7.50
N PRO A 314 -20.54 8.83 7.80
CA PRO A 314 -19.44 8.86 8.76
C PRO A 314 -19.84 8.33 10.15
N GLU A 315 -21.08 8.57 10.58
CA GLU A 315 -21.60 8.10 11.87
C GLU A 315 -21.72 6.57 11.90
N ALA A 316 -22.14 5.96 10.78
CA ALA A 316 -22.17 4.51 10.64
C ALA A 316 -20.76 3.89 10.73
N ILE A 317 -19.75 4.55 10.14
CA ILE A 317 -18.34 4.17 10.28
C ILE A 317 -17.89 4.29 11.75
N ALA A 318 -18.17 5.43 12.39
CA ALA A 318 -17.81 5.68 13.78
C ALA A 318 -18.42 4.64 14.73
N ALA A 319 -19.67 4.25 14.50
CA ALA A 319 -20.37 3.25 15.31
C ALA A 319 -19.75 1.83 15.21
N GLN A 320 -19.09 1.51 14.10
CA GLN A 320 -18.45 0.21 13.87
C GLN A 320 -16.92 0.28 13.95
N TRP A 321 -16.36 1.38 14.46
CA TRP A 321 -14.92 1.61 14.45
C TRP A 321 -14.11 0.52 15.15
N SER A 322 -14.62 0.01 16.27
CA SER A 322 -14.00 -1.10 17.01
C SER A 322 -13.93 -2.36 16.14
N ALA A 323 -15.01 -2.73 15.45
CA ALA A 323 -15.03 -3.90 14.56
C ALA A 323 -14.14 -3.72 13.31
N ILE A 324 -14.10 -2.51 12.76
CA ILE A 324 -13.24 -2.15 11.61
C ILE A 324 -11.75 -2.30 11.94
N THR A 325 -11.37 -1.96 13.18
CA THR A 325 -9.96 -1.89 13.60
C THR A 325 -9.49 -3.07 14.46
N ASN A 326 -10.37 -4.04 14.73
CA ASN A 326 -10.04 -5.22 15.53
C ASN A 326 -9.26 -6.28 14.72
N PHE A 327 -8.09 -6.65 15.23
CA PHE A 327 -7.25 -7.71 14.65
C PHE A 327 -7.33 -9.03 15.43
N ASP A 328 -7.95 -9.04 16.60
CA ASP A 328 -7.83 -10.10 17.61
C ASP A 328 -9.12 -10.94 17.74
N ASP A 329 -10.11 -10.73 16.88
CA ASP A 329 -11.39 -11.47 16.86
C ASP A 329 -11.39 -12.70 15.94
N GLY A 330 -10.21 -13.11 15.48
CA GLY A 330 -10.03 -14.27 14.61
C GLY A 330 -10.43 -14.06 13.14
N ARG A 331 -10.84 -12.85 12.73
CA ARG A 331 -11.20 -12.53 11.34
C ARG A 331 -10.08 -11.91 10.52
N ALA A 332 -8.91 -11.69 11.12
CA ALA A 332 -7.76 -11.11 10.43
C ALA A 332 -7.32 -11.97 9.23
N THR A 333 -6.91 -11.32 8.15
CA THR A 333 -6.48 -11.95 6.89
C THR A 333 -5.14 -11.40 6.41
N TYR A 334 -4.48 -12.12 5.50
CA TYR A 334 -3.14 -11.80 5.00
C TYR A 334 -3.12 -11.71 3.47
N PRO A 335 -3.84 -10.75 2.87
CA PRO A 335 -3.89 -10.62 1.42
C PRO A 335 -2.49 -10.41 0.83
N THR A 336 -2.19 -11.15 -0.23
CA THR A 336 -0.90 -11.12 -0.94
C THR A 336 -1.00 -10.55 -2.35
N SER A 337 -2.22 -10.27 -2.83
CA SER A 337 -2.47 -9.70 -4.14
C SER A 337 -3.67 -8.74 -4.13
N ALA A 338 -3.72 -7.84 -5.11
CA ALA A 338 -4.88 -6.98 -5.32
C ALA A 338 -6.18 -7.80 -5.58
N ALA A 339 -6.06 -8.97 -6.20
CA ALA A 339 -7.19 -9.87 -6.46
C ALA A 339 -7.76 -10.48 -5.17
N GLU A 340 -6.90 -10.97 -4.26
CA GLU A 340 -7.34 -11.48 -2.95
C GLU A 340 -7.99 -10.38 -2.10
N SER A 341 -7.43 -9.17 -2.13
CA SER A 341 -8.06 -8.01 -1.46
C SER A 341 -9.48 -7.75 -1.99
N PHE A 342 -9.66 -7.78 -3.31
CA PHE A 342 -10.94 -7.55 -3.98
C PHE A 342 -12.01 -8.61 -3.65
N GLN A 343 -11.63 -9.87 -3.40
CA GLN A 343 -12.60 -10.94 -3.10
C GLN A 343 -13.47 -10.64 -1.88
N THR A 344 -12.91 -10.02 -0.83
CA THR A 344 -13.66 -9.65 0.37
C THR A 344 -14.64 -8.51 0.10
N LEU A 345 -14.26 -7.54 -0.74
CA LEU A 345 -15.18 -6.50 -1.18
C LEU A 345 -16.32 -7.09 -2.02
N TYR A 346 -15.99 -8.00 -2.94
CA TYR A 346 -16.98 -8.68 -3.76
C TYR A 346 -17.98 -9.48 -2.93
N ALA A 347 -17.54 -10.14 -1.85
CA ALA A 347 -18.45 -10.78 -0.90
C ALA A 347 -19.44 -9.78 -0.27
N ASN A 348 -19.01 -8.54 0.00
CA ASN A 348 -19.88 -7.50 0.54
C ASN A 348 -20.82 -6.88 -0.52
N ILE A 349 -20.55 -7.04 -1.82
CA ILE A 349 -21.51 -6.66 -2.87
C ILE A 349 -22.80 -7.49 -2.77
N GLN A 350 -22.74 -8.70 -2.20
CA GLN A 350 -23.94 -9.50 -1.95
C GLN A 350 -24.65 -9.12 -0.64
N ASN A 351 -24.04 -8.27 0.18
CA ASN A 351 -24.59 -7.77 1.44
C ASN A 351 -25.70 -6.75 1.15
N THR A 352 -26.93 -7.23 1.20
CA THR A 352 -28.17 -6.46 1.11
C THR A 352 -29.04 -6.83 2.32
N GLU A 353 -29.84 -5.92 2.87
CA GLU A 353 -30.72 -6.25 4.01
C GLU A 353 -31.65 -7.46 3.75
N ALA A 354 -32.04 -7.70 2.49
CA ALA A 354 -32.81 -8.89 2.10
C ALA A 354 -31.99 -10.19 2.26
N ALA A 355 -30.67 -10.11 2.07
CA ALA A 355 -29.74 -11.19 2.37
C ALA A 355 -29.50 -11.33 3.88
N ASP A 356 -29.56 -10.28 4.70
CA ASP A 356 -29.53 -10.41 6.17
C ASP A 356 -30.79 -11.10 6.73
N ALA A 357 -31.96 -10.76 6.19
CA ALA A 357 -33.22 -11.43 6.53
C ALA A 357 -33.22 -12.92 6.08
N LYS A 358 -32.62 -13.22 4.92
CA LYS A 358 -32.44 -14.60 4.42
C LYS A 358 -31.29 -15.35 5.09
N ALA A 359 -30.21 -14.70 5.51
CA ALA A 359 -29.05 -15.30 6.17
C ALA A 359 -29.39 -15.66 7.63
N ALA A 360 -30.18 -14.81 8.31
CA ALA A 360 -30.79 -15.17 9.58
C ALA A 360 -31.67 -16.43 9.48
N ALA A 361 -32.32 -16.66 8.32
CA ALA A 361 -33.09 -17.88 8.04
C ALA A 361 -32.24 -19.05 7.51
N ALA A 362 -31.14 -18.78 6.79
CA ALA A 362 -30.29 -19.76 6.11
C ALA A 362 -29.08 -20.23 6.93
N ALA A 363 -28.81 -19.62 8.09
CA ALA A 363 -27.87 -20.11 9.11
C ALA A 363 -28.22 -21.52 9.66
N LYS A 364 -29.23 -22.20 9.09
CA LYS A 364 -29.60 -23.58 9.36
C LYS A 364 -29.21 -24.62 8.30
N LYS A 365 -28.57 -24.30 7.16
CA LYS A 365 -28.08 -25.34 6.22
C LYS A 365 -27.01 -24.81 5.25
N GLY A 366 -25.79 -25.31 5.38
CA GLY A 366 -24.64 -24.92 4.55
C GLY A 366 -24.62 -25.57 3.16
N GLY A 367 -24.13 -24.83 2.16
CA GLY A 367 -23.81 -25.33 0.84
C GLY A 367 -22.98 -24.31 0.03
N LYS A 368 -21.82 -24.74 -0.49
CA LYS A 368 -20.90 -23.95 -1.33
C LYS A 368 -21.50 -23.73 -2.73
N LYS A 369 -21.32 -22.54 -3.33
CA LYS A 369 -21.63 -22.29 -4.77
C LYS A 369 -20.45 -21.66 -5.52
N GLN A 370 -20.31 -22.12 -6.76
CA GLN A 370 -19.22 -21.91 -7.73
C GLN A 370 -19.49 -20.68 -8.62
N ALA A 371 -18.43 -20.10 -9.20
CA ALA A 371 -18.46 -18.90 -10.05
C ALA A 371 -19.00 -19.18 -11.47
N VAL A 372 -19.59 -18.16 -12.12
CA VAL A 372 -20.21 -18.21 -13.46
C VAL A 372 -19.29 -17.56 -14.52
N PRO A 373 -19.15 -18.11 -15.75
CA PRO A 373 -18.29 -17.53 -16.80
C PRO A 373 -18.96 -16.36 -17.56
N ILE A 374 -18.14 -15.44 -18.10
CA ILE A 374 -18.55 -14.22 -18.82
C ILE A 374 -18.64 -14.48 -20.34
N ASP A 375 -19.67 -13.93 -20.99
CA ASP A 375 -19.92 -13.99 -22.44
C ASP A 375 -19.33 -12.76 -23.16
N VAL A 376 -18.22 -12.98 -23.87
CA VAL A 376 -17.40 -11.96 -24.53
C VAL A 376 -18.05 -11.40 -25.80
N GLU A 377 -18.84 -12.21 -26.52
CA GLU A 377 -19.44 -11.77 -27.79
C GLU A 377 -20.55 -10.75 -27.58
N LYS A 378 -21.29 -10.88 -26.47
CA LYS A 378 -22.32 -9.91 -26.09
C LYS A 378 -21.72 -8.55 -25.71
N ALA A 379 -20.55 -8.54 -25.08
CA ALA A 379 -19.87 -7.32 -24.65
C ALA A 379 -19.40 -6.45 -25.83
N ILE A 380 -18.94 -7.08 -26.92
CA ILE A 380 -18.44 -6.37 -28.11
C ILE A 380 -19.56 -5.61 -28.84
N LYS A 381 -20.81 -6.06 -28.71
CA LYS A 381 -21.96 -5.50 -29.45
C LYS A 381 -22.72 -4.40 -28.70
N ALA A 382 -22.27 -3.99 -27.52
CA ALA A 382 -22.97 -3.00 -26.71
C ALA A 382 -22.70 -1.55 -27.18
N THR A 383 -23.77 -0.80 -27.47
CA THR A 383 -23.73 0.64 -27.74
C THR A 383 -24.17 1.43 -26.51
N PHE A 384 -23.41 2.48 -26.17
CA PHE A 384 -23.66 3.35 -25.03
C PHE A 384 -24.45 4.61 -25.42
N PRO A 385 -25.30 5.15 -24.52
CA PRO A 385 -25.95 6.43 -24.75
C PRO A 385 -24.94 7.58 -24.72
N SER A 386 -25.06 8.53 -25.66
CA SER A 386 -24.25 9.76 -25.68
C SER A 386 -24.62 10.70 -24.53
N SER A 387 -23.64 11.34 -23.91
CA SER A 387 -23.83 12.48 -23.00
C SER A 387 -23.13 13.73 -23.52
N GLN A 388 -23.61 14.91 -23.12
CA GLN A 388 -22.98 16.20 -23.44
C GLN A 388 -22.44 16.85 -22.17
N PHE A 389 -21.25 17.46 -22.27
CA PHE A 389 -20.60 18.21 -21.20
C PHE A 389 -20.12 19.54 -21.77
N ALA A 390 -20.61 20.65 -21.22
CA ALA A 390 -20.19 21.99 -21.59
C ALA A 390 -19.15 22.53 -20.60
N TYR A 391 -18.17 23.27 -21.12
CA TYR A 391 -17.15 23.95 -20.32
C TYR A 391 -16.75 25.26 -20.99
N THR A 392 -16.14 26.14 -20.20
CA THR A 392 -15.58 27.42 -20.64
C THR A 392 -14.08 27.48 -20.36
N GLU A 393 -13.41 28.50 -20.90
CA GLU A 393 -12.01 28.82 -20.63
C GLU A 393 -11.76 28.98 -19.13
N ARG A 394 -12.73 29.53 -18.39
CA ARG A 394 -12.68 29.65 -16.92
C ARG A 394 -12.53 28.28 -16.24
N ASP A 395 -13.28 27.28 -16.67
CA ASP A 395 -13.23 25.93 -16.07
C ASP A 395 -11.87 25.27 -16.30
N VAL A 396 -11.32 25.47 -17.50
CA VAL A 396 -9.99 25.01 -17.89
C VAL A 396 -8.90 25.68 -17.05
N ILE A 397 -8.98 27.00 -16.88
CA ILE A 397 -8.01 27.78 -16.09
C ILE A 397 -8.08 27.40 -14.61
N LEU A 398 -9.29 27.29 -14.04
CA LEU A 398 -9.47 26.88 -12.65
C LEU A 398 -8.93 25.48 -12.39
N TYR A 399 -9.12 24.56 -13.34
CA TYR A 399 -8.52 23.24 -13.26
C TYR A 399 -6.99 23.31 -13.30
N ALA A 400 -6.42 24.04 -14.27
CA ALA A 400 -4.98 24.19 -14.41
C ALA A 400 -4.34 24.76 -13.12
N LEU A 401 -4.93 25.81 -12.55
CA LEU A 401 -4.52 26.38 -11.26
C LEU A 401 -4.66 25.35 -10.13
N GLY A 402 -5.76 24.60 -10.11
CA GLY A 402 -6.03 23.55 -9.12
C GLY A 402 -5.01 22.40 -9.14
N VAL A 403 -4.44 22.08 -10.31
CA VAL A 403 -3.39 21.06 -10.46
C VAL A 403 -1.97 21.63 -10.45
N GLY A 404 -1.82 22.91 -10.10
CA GLY A 404 -0.53 23.53 -9.80
C GLY A 404 0.10 24.36 -10.92
N ALA A 405 -0.65 24.69 -11.99
CA ALA A 405 -0.23 25.73 -12.92
C ALA A 405 -0.16 27.09 -12.20
N THR A 406 0.75 27.93 -12.63
CA THR A 406 1.01 29.24 -12.05
C THR A 406 0.70 30.34 -13.06
N ARG A 407 0.66 31.60 -12.63
CA ARG A 407 0.46 32.77 -13.50
C ARG A 407 1.46 32.89 -14.68
N LYS A 408 2.56 32.12 -14.67
CA LYS A 408 3.56 32.10 -15.75
C LYS A 408 3.25 31.08 -16.84
N ASP A 409 2.37 30.12 -16.56
CA ASP A 409 2.01 29.03 -17.47
C ASP A 409 0.89 29.48 -18.41
N LEU A 410 1.14 30.57 -19.15
CA LEU A 410 0.15 31.29 -19.97
C LEU A 410 -0.69 30.40 -20.91
N PRO A 411 -0.15 29.34 -21.54
CA PRO A 411 -0.97 28.41 -22.34
C PRO A 411 -2.13 27.75 -21.59
N TRP A 412 -2.12 27.74 -20.24
CA TRP A 412 -3.13 27.07 -19.43
C TRP A 412 -3.91 27.99 -18.50
N VAL A 413 -3.37 29.17 -18.19
CA VAL A 413 -3.96 30.09 -17.19
C VAL A 413 -4.39 31.44 -17.76
N TYR A 414 -4.24 31.64 -19.07
CA TYR A 414 -4.61 32.87 -19.74
C TYR A 414 -5.28 32.59 -21.09
N GLU A 415 -6.57 32.87 -21.18
CA GLU A 415 -7.43 32.58 -22.32
C GLU A 415 -7.03 33.31 -23.60
N ASN A 416 -6.36 34.46 -23.51
CA ASN A 416 -5.86 35.20 -24.70
C ASN A 416 -4.42 34.80 -25.08
N SER A 417 -3.87 33.75 -24.50
CA SER A 417 -2.62 33.17 -24.98
C SER A 417 -2.82 32.58 -26.38
N GLU A 418 -1.93 32.85 -27.33
CA GLU A 418 -1.97 32.26 -28.68
C GLU A 418 -1.91 30.72 -28.66
N GLN A 419 -1.48 30.14 -27.52
CA GLN A 419 -1.39 28.70 -27.31
C GLN A 419 -2.39 28.22 -26.24
N PHE A 420 -3.47 28.96 -25.97
CA PHE A 420 -4.43 28.57 -24.94
C PHE A 420 -5.07 27.21 -25.27
N HIS A 421 -4.93 26.25 -24.37
CA HIS A 421 -5.54 24.93 -24.50
C HIS A 421 -5.81 24.31 -23.12
N ALA A 422 -6.73 23.35 -23.09
CA ALA A 422 -6.95 22.56 -21.89
C ALA A 422 -5.82 21.56 -21.66
N LEU A 423 -5.40 21.41 -20.39
CA LEU A 423 -4.59 20.26 -19.99
C LEU A 423 -5.32 18.98 -20.40
N PRO A 424 -4.66 17.97 -21.02
CA PRO A 424 -5.32 16.74 -21.46
C PRO A 424 -6.11 16.04 -20.35
N SER A 425 -5.66 16.16 -19.09
CA SER A 425 -6.32 15.60 -17.92
C SER A 425 -7.61 16.32 -17.52
N PHE A 426 -7.91 17.51 -18.05
CA PHE A 426 -9.20 18.20 -17.87
C PHE A 426 -10.36 17.33 -18.40
N GLY A 427 -10.13 16.55 -19.47
CA GLY A 427 -11.10 15.59 -20.01
C GLY A 427 -11.55 14.52 -19.01
N ILE A 428 -10.85 14.36 -17.88
CA ILE A 428 -11.27 13.44 -16.83
C ILE A 428 -12.49 13.98 -16.07
N ILE A 429 -12.67 15.30 -16.00
CA ILE A 429 -13.74 15.97 -15.23
C ILE A 429 -15.13 15.78 -15.86
N THR A 430 -15.19 15.56 -17.18
CA THR A 430 -16.44 15.57 -17.97
C THR A 430 -17.47 14.49 -17.63
N ASP A 431 -17.12 13.54 -16.75
CA ASP A 431 -17.95 12.38 -16.37
C ASP A 431 -18.23 12.33 -14.85
N ASN A 432 -17.72 13.31 -14.08
CA ASN A 432 -17.82 13.34 -12.61
C ASN A 432 -18.82 14.36 -12.05
N ARG A 433 -19.51 15.16 -12.87
CA ARG A 433 -20.60 16.04 -12.40
C ARG A 433 -21.93 15.50 -12.86
N ARG A 434 -22.82 15.21 -11.89
CA ARG A 434 -24.23 14.92 -12.13
C ARG A 434 -24.85 15.97 -13.06
N ARG A 435 -25.67 15.47 -13.97
CA ARG A 435 -26.76 16.18 -14.64
C ARG A 435 -27.39 17.19 -13.68
N ILE A 436 -27.24 18.48 -14.00
CA ILE A 436 -28.23 19.47 -13.61
C ILE A 436 -29.16 19.49 -14.81
N ASP A 437 -30.26 18.75 -14.70
CA ASP A 437 -31.54 18.95 -15.38
C ASP A 437 -32.59 18.17 -14.57
#